data_AF-A0A060ZFA8-F1
#
_entry.id   AF-A0A060ZFA8-F1
#
_cell.length_a   1.000
_cell.length_b   1.000
_cell.length_c   1.000
_cell.angle_alpha   90.00
_cell.angle_beta   90.00
_cell.angle_gamma   90.00
#
_symmetry.space_group_name_H-M   'P 1'
#
loop_
_entity.id
_entity.type
_entity.pdbx_description
1 polymer ?
#
loop_
_entity_poly.entity_id
_entity_poly.type
_entity_poly.pdbx_seq_one_letter_code
_entity_poly.pdbx_strand_id
1 'polypeptide(L)'
;MSEEGGNLTLRRLEGPIHKFTKVALPTDLERLQRHHSNILKFQHSGQWDRLHQEHINASRTVQVKHRHTHTGLVLSIYSML
;
A
#
# COMPACT_ATOMS: atom_id res chain seq x y z
N MET A 1 7.11 5.66 40.37
CA MET A 1 7.35 6.75 39.40
C MET A 1 7.56 6.14 38.00
N SER A 2 6.62 5.32 37.51
CA SER A 2 6.81 4.52 36.28
C SER A 2 5.87 4.90 35.14
N GLU A 3 4.98 5.87 35.35
CA GLU A 3 3.93 6.26 34.38
C GLU A 3 4.41 7.29 33.34
N GLU A 4 5.40 8.12 33.65
CA GLU A 4 5.87 9.20 32.75
C GLU A 4 6.71 8.69 31.57
N GLY A 5 7.44 7.58 31.73
CA GLY A 5 8.23 6.98 30.66
C GLY A 5 7.38 6.41 29.52
N GLY A 6 6.23 5.81 29.85
CA GLY A 6 5.26 5.32 28.86
C GLY A 6 4.59 6.46 28.09
N ASN A 7 4.24 7.55 28.78
CA ASN A 7 3.59 8.71 28.18
C ASN A 7 4.51 9.43 27.16
N LEU A 8 5.79 9.63 27.50
CA LEU A 8 6.78 10.21 26.57
C LEU A 8 7.00 9.35 25.31
N THR A 9 6.86 8.03 25.44
CA THR A 9 6.99 7.09 24.32
C THR A 9 5.79 7.16 23.38
N LEU A 10 4.57 7.31 23.92
CA LEU A 10 3.36 7.50 23.14
C LEU A 10 3.34 8.85 22.40
N ARG A 11 3.80 9.94 23.04
CA ARG A 11 3.89 11.26 22.40
C ARG A 11 4.81 11.28 21.17
N ARG A 12 5.88 10.46 21.17
CA ARG A 12 6.76 10.29 20.00
C ARG A 12 6.06 9.61 18.82
N LEU A 13 5.01 8.83 19.07
CA LEU A 13 4.23 8.15 18.03
C LEU A 13 3.13 9.06 17.44
N GLU A 14 2.71 10.12 18.16
CA GLU A 14 1.66 11.03 17.69
C GLU A 14 1.97 11.62 16.31
N GLY A 15 3.21 12.10 16.09
CA GLY A 15 3.64 12.65 14.80
C GLY A 15 3.60 11.63 13.66
N PRO A 16 4.25 10.46 13.80
CA PRO A 16 4.16 9.36 12.84
C PRO A 16 2.72 8.87 12.57
N ILE A 17 1.89 8.69 13.61
CA ILE A 17 0.48 8.26 13.47
C ILE A 17 -0.34 9.33 12.73
N HIS A 18 -0.14 10.61 13.08
CA HIS A 18 -0.81 11.70 12.41
C HIS A 18 -0.44 11.76 10.93
N LYS A 19 0.86 11.66 10.60
CA LYS A 19 1.33 11.60 9.20
C LYS A 19 0.79 10.38 8.46
N PHE A 20 0.74 9.22 9.11
CA PHE A 20 0.17 8.01 8.52
C PHE A 20 -1.32 8.21 8.19
N THR A 21 -2.09 8.67 9.17
CA THR A 21 -3.55 8.82 9.04
C THR A 21 -3.95 9.93 8.08
N LYS A 22 -3.21 11.04 8.07
CA LYS A 22 -3.57 12.23 7.28
C LYS A 22 -2.96 12.26 5.89
N VAL A 23 -1.84 11.58 5.66
CA VAL A 23 -1.09 11.68 4.40
C VAL A 23 -0.92 10.31 3.76
N ALA A 24 -0.27 9.37 4.45
CA ALA A 24 0.09 8.09 3.84
C ALA A 24 -1.15 7.27 3.46
N LEU A 25 -2.07 7.06 4.41
CA LEU A 25 -3.26 6.24 4.23
C LEU A 25 -4.22 6.78 3.15
N PRO A 26 -4.57 8.08 3.12
CA PRO A 26 -5.40 8.62 2.04
C PRO A 26 -4.74 8.51 0.65
N THR A 27 -3.47 8.88 0.53
CA THR A 27 -2.71 8.78 -0.73
C THR A 27 -2.68 7.33 -1.23
N ASP A 28 -2.49 6.41 -0.32
CA ASP A 28 -2.40 4.99 -0.59
C ASP A 28 -3.71 4.38 -1.06
N LEU A 29 -4.83 4.78 -0.44
CA LEU A 29 -6.17 4.37 -0.84
C LEU A 29 -6.52 4.94 -2.21
N GLU A 30 -6.22 6.21 -2.47
CA GLU A 30 -6.49 6.84 -3.77
C GLU A 30 -5.75 6.11 -4.90
N ARG A 31 -4.48 5.74 -4.68
CA ARG A 31 -3.68 4.97 -5.65
C ARG A 31 -4.27 3.58 -5.91
N LEU A 32 -4.68 2.87 -4.86
CA LEU A 32 -5.30 1.54 -5.01
C LEU A 32 -6.63 1.63 -5.76
N GLN A 33 -7.47 2.61 -5.41
CA GLN A 33 -8.73 2.86 -6.11
C GLN A 33 -8.51 3.17 -7.59
N ARG A 34 -7.47 3.94 -7.93
CA ARG A 34 -7.11 4.26 -9.31
C ARG A 34 -6.72 3.01 -10.10
N HIS A 35 -5.88 2.15 -9.54
CA HIS A 35 -5.51 0.88 -10.18
C HIS A 35 -6.74 -0.01 -10.42
N HIS A 36 -7.64 -0.11 -9.43
CA HIS A 36 -8.88 -0.87 -9.57
C HIS A 36 -9.75 -0.34 -10.74
N SER A 37 -9.96 0.98 -10.80
CA SER A 37 -10.69 1.61 -11.91
C SER A 37 -10.04 1.37 -13.27
N ASN A 38 -8.71 1.42 -13.35
CA ASN A 38 -7.97 1.17 -14.59
C ASN A 38 -8.05 -0.28 -15.04
N ILE A 39 -7.96 -1.24 -14.12
CA ILE A 39 -8.12 -2.67 -14.40
C ILE A 39 -9.49 -2.93 -15.03
N LEU A 40 -10.58 -2.45 -14.39
CA LEU A 40 -11.93 -2.60 -14.92
C LEU A 40 -12.09 -1.94 -16.30
N LYS A 41 -11.53 -0.74 -16.48
CA LYS A 41 -11.54 -0.02 -17.75
C LYS A 41 -10.82 -0.78 -18.87
N PHE A 42 -9.61 -1.28 -18.61
CA PHE A 42 -8.82 -1.99 -19.62
C PHE A 42 -9.38 -3.37 -19.94
N GLN A 43 -9.91 -4.07 -18.94
CA GLN A 43 -10.61 -5.34 -19.15
C GLN A 43 -11.86 -5.15 -20.01
N HIS A 44 -12.71 -4.16 -19.71
CA HIS A 44 -13.92 -3.90 -20.49
C HIS A 44 -13.63 -3.47 -21.94
N SER A 45 -12.53 -2.75 -22.15
CA SER A 45 -12.11 -2.29 -23.48
C SER A 45 -11.20 -3.27 -24.24
N GLY A 46 -10.91 -4.45 -23.68
CA GLY A 46 -10.06 -5.46 -24.31
C GLY A 46 -8.59 -5.02 -24.50
N GLN A 47 -8.12 -4.03 -23.73
CA GLN A 47 -6.76 -3.50 -23.82
C GLN A 47 -5.79 -4.35 -23.01
N TRP A 48 -5.53 -5.57 -23.46
CA TRP A 48 -4.83 -6.61 -22.69
C TRP A 48 -3.39 -6.23 -22.30
N ASP A 49 -2.64 -5.58 -23.17
CA ASP A 49 -1.28 -5.13 -22.85
C ASP A 49 -1.28 -4.12 -21.70
N ARG A 50 -2.25 -3.19 -21.71
CA ARG A 50 -2.40 -2.19 -20.65
C ARG A 50 -2.93 -2.80 -19.37
N LEU A 51 -3.84 -3.76 -19.46
CA LEU A 51 -4.33 -4.53 -18.32
C LEU A 51 -3.18 -5.25 -17.63
N HIS A 52 -2.34 -5.95 -18.39
CA HIS A 52 -1.17 -6.66 -17.86
C HIS A 52 -0.20 -5.70 -17.15
N GLN A 53 0.14 -4.57 -17.78
CA GLN A 53 0.98 -3.56 -17.14
C GLN A 53 0.35 -2.98 -15.87
N GLU A 54 -0.97 -2.75 -15.87
CA GLU A 54 -1.68 -2.22 -14.71
C GLU A 54 -1.69 -3.21 -13.54
N HIS A 55 -1.81 -4.51 -13.79
CA HIS A 55 -1.66 -5.54 -12.76
C HIS A 55 -0.26 -5.52 -12.14
N ILE A 56 0.80 -5.42 -12.96
CA ILE A 56 2.18 -5.30 -12.44
C ILE A 56 2.33 -4.04 -11.60
N ASN A 57 1.76 -2.92 -12.04
CA ASN A 57 1.82 -1.64 -11.31
C ASN A 57 1.08 -1.72 -9.97
N ALA A 58 -0.13 -2.29 -9.95
CA ALA A 58 -0.91 -2.50 -8.74
C ALA A 58 -0.17 -3.40 -7.74
N SER A 59 0.39 -4.52 -8.20
CA SER A 59 1.19 -5.43 -7.38
C SER A 59 2.42 -4.73 -6.80
N ARG A 60 3.12 -3.90 -7.59
CA ARG A 60 4.26 -3.09 -7.09
C ARG A 60 3.82 -2.09 -6.02
N THR A 61 2.68 -1.43 -6.19
CA THR A 61 2.13 -0.49 -5.18
C THR A 61 1.87 -1.18 -3.85
N VAL A 62 1.42 -2.44 -3.85
CA VAL A 62 1.23 -3.25 -2.64
C VAL A 62 2.56 -3.75 -2.08
N GLN A 63 3.48 -4.22 -2.93
CA GLN A 63 4.79 -4.74 -2.53
C GLN A 63 5.73 -3.68 -1.95
N VAL A 64 5.75 -2.46 -2.49
CA VAL A 64 6.54 -1.35 -1.94
C VAL A 64 6.10 -1.03 -0.51
N LYS A 65 4.80 -1.12 -0.22
CA LYS A 65 4.29 -1.00 1.14
C LYS A 65 4.72 -2.18 2.03
N HIS A 66 4.70 -3.40 1.48
CA HIS A 66 5.15 -4.58 2.21
C HIS A 66 6.66 -4.64 2.44
N ARG A 67 7.52 -4.09 1.59
CA ARG A 67 8.99 -4.04 1.81
C ARG A 67 9.43 -3.22 3.03
N HIS A 68 8.51 -2.52 3.69
CA HIS A 68 8.74 -1.93 5.01
C HIS A 68 8.35 -2.85 6.19
N THR A 69 7.98 -4.10 5.90
CA THR A 69 7.73 -5.18 6.89
C THR A 69 8.33 -6.49 6.38
N HIS A 70 8.93 -7.29 7.25
CA HIS A 70 9.90 -8.34 6.91
C HIS A 70 9.34 -9.64 6.28
N THR A 71 8.26 -9.59 5.48
CA THR A 71 7.50 -10.78 5.01
C THR A 71 7.24 -10.84 3.49
N GLY A 72 8.04 -10.14 2.69
CA GLY A 72 7.80 -9.95 1.24
C GLY A 72 8.04 -11.15 0.29
N LEU A 73 8.42 -12.34 0.77
CA LEU A 73 8.77 -13.46 -0.12
C LEU A 73 7.57 -14.32 -0.56
N VAL A 74 6.48 -14.35 0.21
CA VAL A 74 5.35 -15.29 -0.04
C VAL A 74 4.45 -14.83 -1.18
N LEU A 75 4.33 -13.52 -1.42
CA LEU A 75 3.43 -12.96 -2.45
C LEU A 75 4.03 -12.93 -3.85
N SER A 76 5.35 -13.09 -3.99
CA SER A 76 6.02 -13.12 -5.31
C SER A 76 5.65 -14.36 -6.12
N ILE A 77 5.28 -15.46 -5.46
CA ILE A 77 4.92 -16.73 -6.12
C ILE A 77 3.48 -16.66 -6.66
N TYR A 78 2.56 -16.00 -5.95
CA TYR A 78 1.16 -15.87 -6.36
C TYR A 78 0.90 -14.88 -7.50
N SER A 79 1.87 -14.04 -7.85
CA SER A 79 1.73 -13.09 -8.98
C SER A 79 2.33 -13.63 -10.30
N MET A 80 2.90 -14.84 -10.28
CA MET A 80 3.53 -15.50 -11.45
C MET A 80 2.77 -16.75 -11.94
N LEU A 81 1.67 -17.11 -11.27
CA LEU A 81 0.70 -18.13 -11.69
C LEU A 81 -0.61 -17.45 -12.08
#